data_AF-A0A7X1XG55-F1
#
_entry.id   AF-A0A7X1XG55-F1
#
_cell.length_a   1.000
_cell.length_b   1.000
_cell.length_c   1.000
_cell.angle_alpha   90.00
_cell.angle_beta   90.00
_cell.angle_gamma   90.00
#
_symmetry.space_group_name_H-M   'P 1'
#
loop_
_entity.id
_entity.type
_entity.pdbx_description
1 polymer ?
#
loop_
_entity_poly.entity_id
_entity_poly.type
_entity_poly.pdbx_seq_one_letter_code
_entity_poly.pdbx_strand_id
1 'polypeptide(L)'
;MKLILAGQPLFTKDGRIMGNARVTEVSEQNGQSCYGIVTDFGNTAQLTAREIQNNFYLQRPHENEQLPRVEQLPDGVRLLHLNESHAMNVVGIAELDGIPTRHNGCEGTIALQIPAESWELVSKALFIPDTV
;
A
#
# COMPACT_ATOMS: atom_id res chain seq x y z
N MET A 1 16.59 3.04 0.22
CA MET A 1 15.56 2.62 -0.75
C MET A 1 14.20 2.92 -0.11
N LYS A 2 13.25 3.55 -0.83
CA LYS A 2 11.90 3.78 -0.27
C LYS A 2 11.23 2.42 -0.08
N LEU A 3 10.67 2.17 1.11
CA LEU A 3 9.92 0.95 1.42
C LEU A 3 8.62 0.94 0.60
N ILE A 4 8.31 -0.19 -0.04
CA ILE A 4 7.05 -0.37 -0.75
C ILE A 4 6.05 -0.99 0.24
N LEU A 5 4.95 -0.27 0.49
CA LEU A 5 3.96 -0.66 1.49
C LEU A 5 2.99 -1.71 0.95
N ALA A 6 2.35 -2.47 1.86
CA ALA A 6 1.27 -3.35 1.45
C ALA A 6 0.10 -2.54 0.86
N GLY A 7 -0.61 -3.15 -0.08
CA GLY A 7 -1.66 -2.51 -0.85
C GLY A 7 -1.16 -1.50 -1.89
N GLN A 8 0.14 -1.20 -1.96
CA GLN A 8 0.68 -0.27 -2.95
C GLN A 8 0.39 -0.81 -4.36
N PRO A 9 -0.34 -0.06 -5.20
CA PRO A 9 -0.57 -0.44 -6.58
C PRO A 9 0.74 -0.40 -7.37
N LEU A 10 0.91 -1.39 -8.24
CA LEU A 10 1.99 -1.54 -9.19
C LEU A 10 1.39 -1.60 -10.59
N PHE A 11 1.92 -0.80 -11.50
CA PHE A 11 1.44 -0.69 -12.88
C PHE A 11 2.51 -1.23 -13.82
N THR A 12 2.19 -2.25 -14.64
CA THR A 12 3.18 -2.88 -15.52
C THR A 12 3.75 -1.89 -16.55
N LYS A 13 5.06 -2.01 -16.82
CA LYS A 13 5.78 -1.17 -17.79
C LYS A 13 5.83 -1.73 -19.21
N ASP A 14 5.39 -2.97 -19.41
CA ASP A 14 5.52 -3.73 -20.65
C ASP A 14 4.61 -3.24 -21.80
N GLY A 15 3.83 -2.17 -21.59
CA GLY A 15 3.07 -1.47 -22.62
C GLY A 15 1.94 -2.29 -23.25
N ARG A 16 1.70 -3.52 -22.78
CA ARG A 16 0.65 -4.42 -23.24
C ARG A 16 -0.05 -5.01 -22.02
N ILE A 17 -1.32 -4.64 -21.89
CA ILE A 17 -2.31 -5.08 -20.89
C ILE A 17 -2.27 -4.28 -19.59
N MET A 18 -3.36 -3.55 -19.33
CA MET A 18 -3.72 -3.03 -18.02
C MET A 18 -4.09 -4.21 -17.12
N GLY A 19 -3.10 -4.77 -16.44
CA GLY A 19 -3.32 -5.51 -15.20
C GLY A 19 -2.60 -4.76 -14.10
N ASN A 20 -3.31 -4.32 -13.06
CA ASN A 20 -2.62 -3.82 -11.88
C ASN A 20 -2.12 -5.02 -11.08
N ALA A 21 -1.12 -4.75 -10.25
CA ALA A 21 -0.73 -5.64 -9.19
C ALA A 21 -0.65 -4.85 -7.88
N ARG A 22 -0.64 -5.56 -6.76
CA ARG A 22 -0.41 -4.95 -5.45
C ARG A 22 0.55 -5.76 -4.62
N VAL A 23 1.31 -5.07 -3.78
CA VAL A 23 2.14 -5.70 -2.75
C VAL A 23 1.24 -6.23 -1.64
N THR A 24 1.44 -7.49 -1.25
CA THR A 24 0.72 -8.14 -0.15
C THR A 24 1.64 -8.53 1.00
N GLU A 25 2.94 -8.65 0.75
CA GLU A 25 3.91 -9.11 1.73
C GLU A 25 5.26 -8.42 1.53
N VAL A 26 5.99 -8.18 2.63
CA VAL A 26 7.40 -7.81 2.63
C VAL A 26 8.16 -8.81 3.51
N SER A 27 9.24 -9.36 2.98
CA SER A 27 10.15 -10.30 3.66
C SER A 27 11.59 -9.93 3.36
N GLU A 28 12.52 -10.36 4.22
CA GLU A 28 13.96 -10.21 3.96
C GLU A 28 14.57 -11.57 3.64
N GLN A 29 15.22 -11.68 2.49
CA GLN A 29 15.91 -12.89 2.06
C GLN A 29 17.34 -12.52 1.65
N ASN A 30 18.34 -13.13 2.28
CA ASN A 30 19.76 -12.92 1.99
C ASN A 30 20.17 -11.43 2.02
N GLY A 31 19.63 -10.64 2.95
CA GLY A 31 19.90 -9.20 3.06
C GLY A 31 19.22 -8.33 1.99
N GLN A 32 18.26 -8.89 1.25
CA GLN A 32 17.46 -8.17 0.26
C GLN A 32 15.98 -8.21 0.63
N SER A 33 15.28 -7.09 0.46
CA SER A 33 13.83 -7.04 0.60
C SER A 33 13.15 -7.72 -0.61
N CYS A 34 12.38 -8.76 -0.32
CA CYS A 34 11.52 -9.48 -1.25
C CYS A 34 10.05 -9.17 -0.95
N TYR A 35 9.26 -9.01 -2.00
CA TYR A 35 7.88 -8.54 -1.91
C TYR A 35 6.95 -9.58 -2.53
N GLY A 36 5.92 -9.99 -1.80
CA GLY A 36 4.83 -10.78 -2.33
C GLY A 36 3.89 -9.88 -3.14
N ILE A 37 3.62 -10.28 -4.38
CA ILE A 37 2.82 -9.53 -5.34
C ILE A 37 1.63 -10.39 -5.76
N VAL A 38 0.44 -9.79 -5.82
CA VAL A 38 -0.74 -10.39 -6.46
C VAL A 38 -1.23 -9.49 -7.59
N THR A 39 -1.53 -10.07 -8.75
CA THR A 39 -2.14 -9.35 -9.87
C THR A 39 -3.66 -9.29 -9.72
N ASP A 40 -4.31 -8.40 -10.45
CA ASP A 40 -5.79 -8.33 -10.52
C ASP A 40 -6.43 -9.65 -11.00
N PHE A 41 -5.66 -10.52 -11.67
CA PHE A 41 -6.09 -11.85 -12.12
C PHE A 41 -5.83 -12.96 -11.10
N GLY A 42 -5.33 -12.62 -9.90
CA GLY A 42 -5.03 -13.58 -8.83
C GLY A 42 -3.70 -14.32 -8.99
N ASN A 43 -2.85 -13.92 -9.94
CA ASN A 43 -1.51 -14.50 -10.07
C ASN A 43 -0.62 -13.98 -8.96
N THR A 44 0.13 -14.86 -8.30
CA THR A 44 1.05 -14.51 -7.22
C THR A 44 2.50 -14.65 -7.65
N ALA A 45 3.36 -13.72 -7.25
CA ALA A 45 4.80 -13.77 -7.48
C ALA A 45 5.57 -13.20 -6.28
N GLN A 46 6.84 -13.58 -6.15
CA GLN A 46 7.76 -12.96 -5.21
C GLN A 46 8.85 -12.24 -6.00
N LEU A 47 8.99 -10.93 -5.78
CA LEU A 47 9.92 -10.07 -6.52
C LEU A 47 10.80 -9.26 -5.57
N THR A 48 12.04 -9.03 -5.95
CA THR A 48 12.93 -8.09 -5.28
C THR A 48 12.51 -6.64 -5.57
N ALA A 49 12.95 -5.70 -4.72
CA ALA A 49 12.73 -4.27 -4.99
C ALA A 49 13.27 -3.83 -6.37
N ARG A 50 14.39 -4.41 -6.80
CA ARG A 50 15.00 -4.12 -8.11
C ARG A 50 14.11 -4.59 -9.25
N GLU A 51 13.57 -5.80 -9.16
CA GLU A 51 12.64 -6.32 -10.17
C GLU A 51 11.36 -5.50 -10.22
N ILE A 52 10.85 -5.05 -9.07
CA ILE A 52 9.67 -4.16 -9.04
C ILE A 52 9.97 -2.85 -9.76
N GLN A 53 11.10 -2.20 -9.44
CA GLN A 53 11.50 -0.95 -10.07
C GLN A 53 11.71 -1.09 -11.58
N ASN A 54 12.20 -2.23 -12.05
CA ASN A 54 12.44 -2.47 -13.47
C ASN A 54 11.15 -2.75 -14.24
N ASN A 55 10.20 -3.47 -13.65
CA ASN A 55 9.04 -3.99 -14.37
C ASN A 55 7.74 -3.21 -14.10
N PHE A 56 7.69 -2.41 -13.03
CA PHE A 56 6.49 -1.69 -12.63
C PHE A 56 6.76 -0.19 -12.40
N TYR A 57 5.75 0.63 -12.68
CA TYR A 57 5.61 1.93 -12.07
C TYR A 57 4.91 1.77 -10.72
N LEU A 58 5.36 2.51 -9.70
CA LEU A 58 4.70 2.56 -8.38
C LEU A 58 3.44 3.44 -8.40
N GLN A 59 3.24 4.19 -9.48
CA GLN A 59 2.19 5.19 -9.68
C GLN A 59 1.79 5.21 -11.15
N ARG A 60 0.60 5.70 -11.46
CA ARG A 60 0.21 5.89 -12.86
C ARG A 60 1.16 6.91 -13.51
N PRO A 61 1.64 6.67 -14.73
CA PRO A 61 2.28 7.71 -15.50
C PRO A 61 1.34 8.91 -15.56
N HIS A 62 1.85 10.13 -15.29
CA HIS A 62 1.12 11.41 -15.27
C HIS A 62 0.38 11.81 -13.98
N GLU A 63 0.41 11.02 -12.91
CA GLU A 63 -0.04 11.46 -11.58
C GLU A 63 1.11 12.05 -10.76
N ASN A 64 0.81 13.07 -9.94
CA ASN A 64 1.78 13.62 -9.00
C ASN A 64 2.10 12.59 -7.92
N GLU A 65 3.36 12.53 -7.49
CA GLU A 65 3.79 11.64 -6.42
C GLU A 65 3.09 12.00 -5.10
N GLN A 66 2.02 11.27 -4.77
CA GLN A 66 1.40 11.28 -3.45
C GLN A 66 1.86 10.03 -2.70
N LEU A 67 2.86 10.22 -1.84
CA LEU A 67 3.29 9.18 -0.92
C LEU A 67 2.27 9.03 0.23
N PRO A 68 2.09 7.80 0.74
CA PRO A 68 1.36 7.57 1.97
C PRO A 68 1.86 8.47 3.10
N ARG A 69 0.94 9.14 3.80
CA ARG A 69 1.25 10.01 4.94
C ARG A 69 0.36 9.65 6.12
N VAL A 70 0.97 9.60 7.30
CA VAL A 70 0.24 9.43 8.56
C VAL A 70 0.09 10.80 9.23
N GLU A 71 -1.09 11.07 9.76
CA GLU A 71 -1.38 12.22 10.61
C GLU A 71 -2.03 11.73 11.89
N GLN A 72 -1.50 12.15 13.04
CA GLN A 72 -2.06 11.80 14.34
C GLN A 72 -3.06 12.87 14.79
N LEU A 73 -4.28 12.43 15.10
CA LEU A 73 -5.34 13.26 15.68
C LEU A 73 -5.31 13.17 17.21
N PRO A 74 -6.06 14.04 17.92
CA PRO A 74 -6.34 13.87 19.34
C PRO A 74 -6.86 12.46 19.67
N ASP A 75 -6.63 12.02 20.90
CA ASP A 75 -7.04 10.71 21.43
C ASP A 75 -6.36 9.48 20.77
N GLY A 76 -5.29 9.71 20.01
CA GLY A 76 -4.46 8.64 19.44
C GLY A 76 -4.97 8.05 18.13
N VAL A 77 -6.10 8.55 17.62
CA VAL A 77 -6.61 8.22 16.29
C VAL A 77 -5.61 8.66 15.22
N ARG A 78 -5.40 7.85 14.17
CA ARG A 78 -4.54 8.22 13.04
C ARG A 78 -5.33 8.32 11.74
N LEU A 79 -5.00 9.32 10.94
CA LEU A 79 -5.42 9.44 9.54
C LEU A 79 -4.28 8.95 8.65
N LEU A 80 -4.53 7.89 7.89
CA LEU A 80 -3.64 7.42 6.85
C LEU A 80 -4.13 7.97 5.50
N HIS A 81 -3.39 8.95 4.98
CA HIS A 81 -3.63 9.59 3.70
C HIS A 81 -2.99 8.76 2.58
N LEU A 82 -3.80 8.30 1.63
CA LEU A 82 -3.40 7.44 0.52
C LEU A 82 -4.01 7.97 -0.79
N ASN A 83 -3.38 7.68 -1.92
CA ASN A 83 -4.09 7.83 -3.19
C ASN A 83 -5.26 6.83 -3.27
N GLU A 84 -6.24 7.11 -4.12
CA GLU A 84 -7.47 6.31 -4.23
C GLU A 84 -7.20 4.81 -4.46
N SER A 85 -6.31 4.47 -5.41
CA SER A 85 -6.01 3.06 -5.73
C SER A 85 -5.33 2.32 -4.57
N HIS A 86 -4.43 2.97 -3.85
CA HIS A 86 -3.78 2.40 -2.67
C HIS A 86 -4.78 2.26 -1.53
N ALA A 87 -5.61 3.28 -1.29
CA ALA A 87 -6.64 3.21 -0.25
C ALA A 87 -7.63 2.07 -0.48
N MET A 88 -8.10 1.85 -1.71
CA MET A 88 -9.02 0.75 -2.00
C MET A 88 -8.38 -0.61 -1.73
N ASN A 89 -7.10 -0.78 -2.06
CA ASN A 89 -6.37 -2.00 -1.71
C ASN A 89 -6.20 -2.17 -0.19
N VAL A 90 -5.91 -1.08 0.52
CA VAL A 90 -5.76 -1.09 1.99
C VAL A 90 -7.09 -1.39 2.68
N VAL A 91 -8.20 -0.81 2.22
CA VAL A 91 -9.54 -1.11 2.74
C VAL A 91 -9.83 -2.60 2.56
N GLY A 92 -9.57 -3.18 1.38
CA GLY A 92 -9.76 -4.61 1.16
C GLY A 92 -8.91 -5.49 2.07
N ILE A 93 -7.64 -5.12 2.33
CA ILE A 93 -6.77 -5.83 3.29
C ILE A 93 -7.31 -5.70 4.71
N ALA A 94 -7.66 -4.47 5.13
CA ALA A 94 -8.18 -4.18 6.46
C ALA A 94 -9.51 -4.90 6.74
N GLU A 95 -10.42 -4.96 5.77
CA GLU A 95 -11.70 -5.67 5.88
C GLU A 95 -11.51 -7.19 6.04
N LEU A 96 -10.55 -7.78 5.33
CA LEU A 96 -10.20 -9.19 5.48
C LEU A 96 -9.68 -9.49 6.90
N ASP A 97 -8.99 -8.53 7.51
CA ASP A 97 -8.45 -8.63 8.87
C ASP A 97 -9.45 -8.13 9.95
N GLY A 98 -10.69 -7.78 9.57
CA GLY A 98 -11.74 -7.33 10.48
C GLY A 98 -11.52 -5.93 11.08
N ILE A 99 -10.68 -5.12 10.44
CA ILE A 99 -10.31 -3.79 10.91
C ILE A 99 -11.30 -2.75 10.35
N PRO A 100 -12.04 -2.02 11.20
CA PRO A 100 -12.95 -0.99 10.74
C PRO A 100 -12.18 0.20 10.18
N THR A 101 -12.41 0.53 8.92
CA THR A 101 -11.88 1.75 8.29
C THR A 101 -13.02 2.70 7.93
N ARG A 102 -12.76 4.00 8.05
CA ARG A 102 -13.66 5.04 7.51
C ARG A 102 -12.87 5.86 6.51
N HIS A 103 -13.47 6.09 5.35
CA HIS A 103 -12.87 6.89 4.29
C HIS A 103 -13.71 8.13 3.99
N ASN A 104 -13.05 9.29 3.92
CA ASN A 104 -13.62 10.50 3.33
C ASN A 104 -12.83 10.78 2.05
N GLY A 105 -13.48 10.66 0.88
CA GLY A 105 -12.84 10.93 -0.40
C GLY A 105 -13.02 12.39 -0.79
N CYS A 106 -11.91 13.14 -0.82
CA CYS A 106 -11.84 14.45 -1.48
C CYS A 106 -10.56 14.49 -2.32
N GLU A 107 -10.67 14.96 -3.57
CA GLU A 107 -9.53 15.34 -4.43
C GLU A 107 -8.51 14.24 -4.77
N GLY A 108 -8.93 12.97 -4.86
CA GLY A 108 -8.06 11.86 -5.29
C GLY A 108 -7.16 11.29 -4.18
N THR A 109 -7.24 11.85 -2.98
CA THR A 109 -6.68 11.29 -1.75
C THR A 109 -7.82 10.76 -0.87
N ILE A 110 -7.64 9.56 -0.35
CA ILE A 110 -8.52 8.96 0.65
C ILE A 110 -7.79 8.98 2.00
N ALA A 111 -8.42 9.56 3.00
CA ALA A 111 -7.97 9.49 4.38
C ALA A 111 -8.69 8.33 5.10
N LEU A 112 -7.93 7.31 5.51
CA LEU A 112 -8.43 6.22 6.33
C LEU A 112 -8.28 6.59 7.80
N GLN A 113 -9.41 6.67 8.52
CA GLN A 113 -9.40 6.86 9.97
C GLN A 113 -9.17 5.51 10.67
N ILE A 114 -8.07 5.41 11.42
CA ILE A 114 -7.65 4.22 12.15
C ILE A 114 -7.71 4.53 13.65
N PRO A 115 -8.53 3.80 14.43
CA PRO A 115 -8.55 3.92 15.89
C PRO A 115 -7.20 3.60 16.52
N ALA A 116 -6.90 4.19 17.68
CA ALA A 116 -5.62 4.03 18.36
C ALA A 116 -5.31 2.55 18.68
N GLU A 117 -6.34 1.82 19.12
CA GLU A 117 -6.32 0.39 19.44
C GLU A 117 -6.06 -0.52 18.24
N SER A 118 -6.37 -0.05 17.03
CA SER A 118 -6.19 -0.79 15.78
C SER A 118 -4.88 -0.44 15.08
N TRP A 119 -4.19 0.62 15.50
CA TRP A 119 -3.01 1.13 14.79
C TRP A 119 -1.90 0.10 14.67
N GLU A 120 -1.57 -0.62 15.75
CA GLU A 120 -0.50 -1.63 15.72
C GLU A 120 -0.77 -2.75 14.71
N LEU A 121 -2.04 -3.17 14.58
CA LEU A 121 -2.42 -4.18 13.60
C LEU A 121 -2.32 -3.63 12.17
N VAL A 122 -2.81 -2.41 11.94
CA VAL A 122 -2.75 -1.77 10.62
C VAL A 122 -1.31 -1.44 10.22
N SER A 123 -0.47 -0.93 11.12
CA SER A 123 0.92 -0.58 10.81
C SER A 123 1.71 -1.82 10.40
N LYS A 124 1.49 -2.94 11.10
CA LYS A 124 2.06 -4.26 10.72
C LYS A 124 1.53 -4.76 9.38
N ALA A 125 0.21 -4.75 9.18
CA ALA A 125 -0.41 -5.23 7.95
C ALA A 125 0.04 -4.43 6.71
N LEU A 126 0.32 -3.13 6.88
CA LEU A 126 0.71 -2.23 5.80
C LEU A 126 2.22 -2.02 5.67
N PHE A 127 3.01 -2.62 6.55
CA PHE A 127 4.45 -2.39 6.66
C PHE A 127 4.81 -0.91 6.88
N ILE A 128 3.95 -0.17 7.58
CA ILE A 128 4.20 1.22 7.96
C ILE A 128 5.07 1.23 9.22
N PRO A 129 6.24 1.89 9.22
CA PRO A 129 7.04 2.03 10.43
C PRO A 129 6.25 2.78 11.53
N ASP A 130 6.32 2.32 12.78
CA ASP A 130 5.60 2.95 13.90
C ASP A 130 6.07 4.39 14.21
N THR A 131 7.23 4.79 13.67
CA THR A 131 7.87 6.10 13.92
C THR A 131 7.43 7.22 12.97
N VAL A 132 6.39 7.00 12.15
CA VAL A 132 5.80 8.03 11.28
C VAL A 132 4.63 8.71 11.97
#